data_AF-A0A157ZR53-F1
#
_entry.id   AF-A0A157ZR53-F1
#
_cell.length_a   1.000
_cell.length_b   1.000
_cell.length_c   1.000
_cell.angle_alpha   90.00
_cell.angle_beta   90.00
_cell.angle_gamma   90.00
#
_symmetry.space_group_name_H-M   'P 1'
#
loop_
_entity.id
_entity.type
_entity.pdbx_description
1 polymer ?
#
loop_
_entity_poly.entity_id
_entity_poly.type
_entity_poly.pdbx_seq_one_letter_code
_entity_poly.pdbx_strand_id
1 'polypeptide(L)' 'MFTCRNKSCGAEWALSDVDIHNEGQGLLFRCPMCGARNYVKPQKTKEGEVSYKQIQQVQEIPPSGKR' A
#
# COMPACT_ATOMS: atom_id res chain seq x y z
N MET A 1 -5.36 -4.82 8.11
CA MET A 1 -4.56 -3.98 9.01
C MET A 1 -3.27 -3.60 8.30
N PHE A 2 -2.95 -2.33 8.30
CA PHE A 2 -1.73 -1.76 7.74
C PHE A 2 -0.87 -1.22 8.87
N THR A 3 0.45 -1.25 8.71
CA THR A 3 1.38 -0.74 9.73
C THR A 3 2.35 0.22 9.08
N CYS A 4 2.47 1.41 9.66
CA CYS A 4 3.41 2.41 9.20
C CYS A 4 4.85 1.88 9.31
N ARG A 5 5.54 1.79 8.16
CA ARG A 5 6.92 1.33 8.04
C ARG A 5 7.96 2.31 8.55
N ASN A 6 7.56 3.54 8.85
CA ASN A 6 8.48 4.51 9.42
C ASN A 6 8.85 4.07 10.83
N LYS A 7 10.14 3.80 11.07
CA LYS A 7 10.67 3.27 12.35
C LYS A 7 10.27 4.13 13.55
N SER A 8 10.10 5.44 13.34
CA SER A 8 9.70 6.38 14.39
C SER A 8 8.18 6.46 14.62
N CYS A 9 7.36 5.89 13.74
CA CYS A 9 5.90 5.98 13.82
C CYS A 9 5.27 4.67 14.28
N GLY A 10 5.50 3.57 13.56
CA GLY A 10 4.97 2.23 13.91
C GLY A 10 3.44 2.12 14.04
N ALA A 11 2.67 3.16 13.69
CA ALA A 11 1.23 3.19 13.87
C ALA A 11 0.49 2.17 12.99
N GLU A 12 -0.61 1.64 13.50
CA GLU A 12 -1.48 0.71 12.78
C GLU A 12 -2.73 1.42 12.25
N TRP A 13 -3.19 1.01 11.07
CA TRP A 13 -4.30 1.63 10.36
C TRP A 13 -5.24 0.59 9.76
N ALA A 14 -6.54 0.84 9.84
CA ALA A 14 -7.51 0.10 9.04
C ALA A 14 -7.55 0.62 7.60
N LEU A 15 -8.10 -0.19 6.69
CA LEU A 15 -8.27 0.21 5.28
C LEU A 15 -9.22 1.40 5.12
N SER A 16 -10.15 1.57 6.05
CA SER A 16 -11.07 2.72 6.12
C SER A 16 -10.39 4.01 6.57
N ASP A 17 -9.25 3.93 7.25
CA ASP A 17 -8.58 5.10 7.86
C ASP A 17 -7.51 5.71 6.95
N VAL A 18 -7.18 5.03 5.85
CA VAL A 18 -6.11 5.42 4.94
C VAL A 18 -6.60 5.47 3.51
N ASP A 19 -6.17 6.50 2.79
CA ASP A 19 -6.44 6.62 1.37
C ASP A 19 -5.35 5.91 0.57
N ILE A 20 -5.75 4.86 -0.17
CA ILE A 20 -4.86 4.09 -1.03
C ILE A 20 -5.06 4.56 -2.47
N HIS A 21 -4.03 5.16 -3.04
CA HIS A 21 -4.03 5.58 -4.44
C HIS A 21 -2.68 5.32 -5.10
N ASN A 22 -2.66 5.37 -6.43
CA ASN A 22 -1.44 5.21 -7.20
C ASN A 22 -0.82 6.60 -7.45
N GLU A 23 0.33 6.88 -6.81
CA GLU A 23 1.08 8.13 -7.02
C GLU A 23 2.09 8.05 -8.21
N GLY A 24 1.92 7.09 -9.12
CA GLY A 24 2.81 6.90 -10.29
C GLY A 24 3.96 5.92 -10.07
N GLN A 25 4.06 5.31 -8.88
CA GLN A 25 5.06 4.29 -8.52
C GLN A 25 4.41 3.00 -7.99
N GLY A 26 3.09 2.86 -8.15
CA GLY A 26 2.31 1.78 -7.56
C GLY A 26 1.33 2.27 -6.51
N LEU A 27 0.47 1.36 -6.06
CA LEU A 27 -0.51 1.64 -5.02
C LEU A 27 0.20 1.79 -3.67
N LEU A 28 -0.05 2.91 -3.01
CA LEU A 28 0.47 3.20 -1.69
C LEU A 28 -0.55 4.02 -0.91
N PHE A 29 -0.42 4.01 0.40
CA PHE A 29 -1.09 4.98 1.27
C PHE A 29 -0.04 5.81 2.02
N ARG A 30 -0.41 7.04 2.35
CA ARG A 30 0.38 7.90 3.24
C ARG A 30 -0.11 7.74 4.67
N CYS A 31 0.81 7.53 5.60
CA CYS A 31 0.48 7.49 7.01
C CYS A 31 -0.04 8.87 7.46
N PRO A 32 -1.27 8.98 8.00
CA PRO A 32 -1.83 10.26 8.47
C PRO A 32 -1.00 10.92 9.58
N MET A 33 -0.27 10.13 10.37
CA MET A 33 0.52 10.63 11.50
C MET A 33 1.90 11.18 11.12
N CYS A 34 2.55 10.65 10.09
CA CYS A 34 3.93 11.03 9.76
C CYS A 34 4.20 11.26 8.26
N GLY A 35 3.19 11.09 7.40
CA GLY A 35 3.32 11.25 5.95
C GLY A 35 4.13 10.16 5.23
N ALA A 36 4.60 9.14 5.96
CA ALA A 36 5.40 8.07 5.36
C ALA A 36 4.61 7.25 4.33
N ARG A 37 5.27 6.92 3.22
CA ARG A 37 4.69 6.11 2.13
C ARG A 37 4.73 4.62 2.49
N ASN A 38 3.58 3.97 2.43
CA ASN A 38 3.44 2.55 2.70
C ASN A 38 2.83 1.87 1.47
N TYR A 39 3.64 1.04 0.81
CA TYR A 39 3.24 0.36 -0.42
C TYR A 39 2.29 -0.79 -0.15
N VAL A 40 1.28 -0.90 -1.00
CA VAL A 40 0.27 -1.97 -0.98
C VAL A 40 0.10 -2.56 -2.37
N LYS A 41 -0.37 -3.80 -2.44
CA LYS A 41 -0.70 -4.48 -3.69
C LYS A 41 -2.18 -4.86 -3.66
N PRO A 42 -2.93 -4.63 -4.76
CA PRO A 42 -4.29 -5.09 -4.87
C PRO A 42 -4.26 -6.61 -5.07
N GLN A 43 -5.06 -7.32 -4.30
CA GLN A 43 -5.23 -8.75 -4.39
C GLN A 43 -6.70 -9.04 -4.66
N LYS A 44 -6.97 -9.70 -5.79
CA LYS A 44 -8.31 -10.20 -6.10
C LYS A 44 -8.60 -11.36 -5.16
N THR A 45 -9.65 -11.24 -4.36
CA THR A 45 -10.17 -12.36 -3.59
C THR A 45 -10.91 -13.31 -4.54
N LYS A 46 -11.15 -14.55 -4.09
CA LYS A 46 -11.90 -15.55 -4.87
C LYS A 46 -13.35 -15.12 -5.13
N GLU A 47 -13.87 -14.19 -4.33
CA GLU A 47 -15.20 -13.61 -4.46
C GLU A 47 -15.25 -12.42 -5.42
N GLY A 48 -14.12 -12.06 -6.04
CA GLY A 48 -14.03 -10.93 -6.98
C GLY A 48 -13.85 -9.57 -6.31
N GLU A 49 -13.72 -9.51 -5.00
CA GLU A 49 -13.45 -8.29 -4.25
C GLU A 49 -11.98 -7.86 -4.39
N VAL A 50 -11.75 -6.56 -4.50
CA VAL A 50 -10.41 -5.98 -4.55
C VAL A 50 -9.96 -5.67 -3.13
N SER A 51 -9.19 -6.58 -2.55
CA SER A 51 -8.53 -6.37 -1.26
C SER A 51 -7.14 -5.74 -1.45
N TYR A 52 -6.58 -5.13 -0.41
CA TYR A 52 -5.24 -4.55 -0.46
C TYR A 52 -4.35 -5.15 0.62
N LYS A 53 -3.12 -5.50 0.25
CA LYS A 53 -2.12 -6.11 1.14
C LYS A 53 -0.85 -5.27 1.18
N GLN A 54 -0.33 -4.98 2.37
CA GLN A 54 0.93 -4.26 2.53
C GLN A 54 2.13 -5.10 2.08
N ILE A 55 3.05 -4.51 1.31
CA ILE A 55 4.22 -5.21 0.74
C ILE A 55 5.52 -4.52 1.13
N GLN A 56 6.61 -5.27 1.40
CA GLN A 56 7.86 -4.73 1.98
C GLN A 56 8.60 -3.73 1.08
N GLN A 57 8.57 -3.94 -0.24
CA GLN A 57 9.26 -3.10 -1.21
C GLN A 57 8.73 -3.35 -2.62
N VAL A 58 8.93 -2.37 -3.50
CA VAL A 58 8.52 -2.23 -4.92
C VAL A 58 8.96 -3.38 -5.85
N GLN A 59 9.70 -4.39 -5.38
CA GLN A 59 10.34 -5.42 -6.23
C GLN A 59 9.36 -6.37 -6.95
N GLU A 60 8.07 -6.38 -6.59
CA GLU A 60 7.04 -7.18 -7.28
C GLU A 60 6.05 -6.38 -8.12
N ILE A 61 6.31 -5.08 -8.32
CA ILE A 61 5.66 -4.34 -9.39
C ILE A 61 6.57 -4.54 -10.60
N PRO A 62 6.26 -5.47 -11.54
CA PRO A 62 7.01 -5.52 -12.78
C PRO A 62 7.00 -4.09 -13.37
N PRO A 63 8.13 -3.59 -13.89
CA PRO A 63 8.15 -2.29 -14.53
C PRO A 63 7.03 -2.32 -15.57
N SER A 64 6.01 -1.49 -15.36
CA SER A 64 4.93 -1.34 -16.34
C SER A 64 5.57 -0.69 -17.56
N GLY A 65 6.05 -1.55 -18.43
CA GLY A 65 7.02 -1.25 -19.48
C GLY A 65 7.21 -2.47 -20.36
N LYS A 66 6.11 -3.12 -20.76
CA LYS A 66 6.10 -3.86 -22.03
C LYS A 66 5.59 -2.90 -23.08
N ARG A 67 6.53 -2.39 -23.87
CA ARG A 67 6.27 -1.81 -25.19
C ARG A 67 6.44 -2.92 -26.22
#